data_AF-A0A4S8I889-F1
#
_entry.id   AF-A0A4S8I889-F1
#
_cell.length_a   1.000
_cell.length_b   1.000
_cell.length_c   1.000
_cell.angle_alpha   90.00
_cell.angle_beta   90.00
_cell.angle_gamma   90.00
#
_symmetry.space_group_name_H-M   'P 1'
#
loop_
_entity.id
_entity.type
_entity.pdbx_description
1 polymer ?
#
loop_
_entity_poly.entity_id
_entity_poly.type
_entity_poly.pdbx_seq_one_letter_code
_entity_poly.pdbx_strand_id
1 'polypeptide(L)'
;MTIVLGKFTKEENDLFDIMDDWLRRDRFVFVGWSGLLLFPCAYFALGGWFTGTTFVTSWYTHGLASSYLEGCNFLTAAVSTPANSLAHSLLLLWGPEAQGDFTRWCQLGGLWTFVALHGAFALIGFMLRQFELARSVQLRPYNAIAFSAPIAVFVSVFLIYPLGQSGWFFAPSFGVAAIFRFILFFQGFHNWTLNPFHMMGVAGVLGAALLCAIHGATVENTLFEDGDGANTFRAFNPTQAEETYSMVTANRFWSQIFGVAFSNKRWLHFFMLFVPVTGLGAFLLVLKAVYFGGIYDTWAPGGGDVLYLSLVLSLVVLSGLIIPLILVSFTDLPGQKLLKLKHLPF
;
A
#
# COMPACT_ATOMS: atom_id res chain seq x y z
N MET A 1 -54.01 11.50 -38.86
CA MET A 1 -53.84 11.83 -37.43
C MET A 1 -52.46 11.36 -37.02
N THR A 2 -51.48 12.27 -37.10
CA THR A 2 -50.06 12.03 -36.83
C THR A 2 -49.81 12.24 -35.35
N ILE A 3 -49.45 11.19 -34.63
CA ILE A 3 -48.99 11.30 -33.23
C ILE A 3 -47.51 11.69 -33.28
N VAL A 4 -47.22 12.90 -32.82
CA VAL A 4 -45.87 13.41 -32.61
C VAL A 4 -45.29 12.69 -31.40
N LEU A 5 -44.27 11.86 -31.62
CA LEU A 5 -43.40 11.34 -30.56
C LEU A 5 -42.75 12.51 -29.83
N GLY A 6 -43.04 12.62 -28.54
CA GLY A 6 -42.52 13.65 -27.66
C GLY A 6 -41.00 13.74 -27.75
N LYS A 7 -40.51 14.97 -27.91
CA LYS A 7 -39.12 15.34 -27.61
C LYS A 7 -38.75 14.74 -26.25
N PHE A 8 -37.79 13.83 -26.23
CA PHE A 8 -36.98 13.62 -25.03
C PHE A 8 -36.29 14.95 -24.75
N THR A 9 -36.74 15.64 -23.71
CA THR A 9 -35.99 16.76 -23.14
C THR A 9 -34.66 16.20 -22.68
N LYS A 10 -33.58 16.69 -23.27
CA LYS A 10 -32.21 16.48 -22.80
C LYS A 10 -32.21 16.99 -21.35
N GLU A 11 -32.17 16.10 -20.35
CA GLU A 11 -31.93 16.53 -18.97
C GLU A 11 -30.63 17.32 -18.99
N GLU A 12 -30.67 18.57 -18.50
CA GLU A 12 -29.45 19.34 -18.29
C GLU A 12 -28.56 18.53 -17.33
N ASN A 13 -27.31 18.27 -17.73
CA ASN A 13 -26.34 17.61 -16.86
C ASN A 13 -26.30 18.36 -15.51
N ASP A 14 -26.57 17.67 -14.42
CA ASP A 14 -26.48 18.28 -13.09
C ASP A 14 -25.01 18.61 -12.77
N LEU A 15 -24.77 19.48 -11.80
CA LEU A 15 -23.44 19.88 -11.37
C LEU A 15 -22.53 18.68 -11.07
N PHE A 16 -23.10 17.61 -10.50
CA PHE A 16 -22.37 16.39 -10.23
C PHE A 16 -21.81 15.74 -11.49
N ASP A 17 -22.60 15.66 -12.57
CA ASP A 17 -22.18 15.06 -13.85
C ASP A 17 -21.09 15.91 -14.52
N ILE A 18 -21.25 17.24 -14.47
CA ILE A 18 -20.23 18.18 -14.96
C ILE A 18 -18.92 18.02 -14.20
N MET A 19 -18.98 17.83 -12.88
CA MET A 19 -17.80 17.58 -12.05
C MET A 19 -17.17 16.22 -12.33
N ASP A 20 -17.96 15.15 -12.47
CA ASP A 20 -17.47 13.80 -12.80
C ASP A 20 -16.75 13.81 -14.16
N ASP A 21 -17.35 14.43 -15.18
CA ASP A 21 -16.76 14.62 -16.51
C ASP A 21 -15.42 15.36 -16.43
N TRP A 22 -15.35 16.42 -15.61
CA TRP A 22 -14.09 17.15 -15.41
C TRP A 22 -13.05 16.27 -14.71
N LEU A 23 -13.40 15.64 -13.60
CA LEU A 23 -12.47 14.83 -12.79
C LEU A 23 -11.90 13.66 -13.59
N ARG A 24 -12.71 13.02 -14.43
CA ARG A 24 -12.32 11.84 -15.23
C ARG A 24 -11.68 12.16 -16.57
N ARG A 25 -11.54 13.44 -16.93
CA ARG A 25 -10.93 13.84 -18.20
C ARG A 25 -9.53 13.26 -18.37
N ASP A 26 -9.29 12.67 -19.54
CA ASP A 26 -7.96 12.20 -19.95
C ASP A 26 -6.99 13.37 -20.06
N ARG A 27 -5.90 13.28 -19.30
CA ARG A 27 -4.88 14.33 -19.13
C ARG A 27 -3.60 13.69 -18.60
N PHE A 28 -2.49 14.42 -18.70
CA PHE A 28 -1.16 13.94 -18.29
C PHE A 28 -1.14 13.34 -16.87
N VAL A 29 -1.81 14.00 -15.90
CA VAL A 29 -2.06 13.43 -14.56
C VAL A 29 -3.56 13.30 -14.36
N PHE A 30 -4.10 12.10 -14.58
CA PHE A 30 -5.50 11.78 -14.26
C PHE A 30 -5.86 12.26 -12.85
N VAL A 31 -7.04 12.86 -12.65
CA VAL A 31 -7.45 13.33 -11.31
C VAL A 31 -8.33 12.29 -10.65
N GLY A 32 -9.55 12.11 -11.16
CA GLY A 32 -10.57 11.25 -10.58
C GLY A 32 -11.09 11.75 -9.24
N TRP A 33 -12.17 11.16 -8.75
CA TRP A 33 -12.68 11.42 -7.39
C TRP A 33 -11.66 11.03 -6.33
N SER A 34 -10.93 9.93 -6.58
CA SER A 34 -9.82 9.49 -5.72
C SER A 34 -8.72 10.54 -5.57
N GLY A 35 -8.49 11.35 -6.61
CA GLY A 35 -7.50 12.42 -6.62
C GLY A 35 -7.76 13.50 -5.57
N LEU A 36 -9.03 13.75 -5.24
CA LEU A 36 -9.43 14.75 -4.23
C LEU A 36 -8.93 14.38 -2.83
N LEU A 37 -8.79 13.09 -2.53
CA LEU A 37 -8.16 12.60 -1.31
C LEU A 37 -6.65 12.43 -1.50
N LEU A 38 -6.24 11.77 -2.58
CA LEU A 38 -4.84 11.39 -2.80
C LEU A 38 -3.90 12.59 -2.86
N PHE A 39 -4.18 13.58 -3.72
CA PHE A 39 -3.22 14.65 -3.97
C PHE A 39 -2.91 15.50 -2.75
N PRO A 40 -3.89 16.06 -2.01
CA PRO A 40 -3.56 16.85 -0.84
C PRO A 40 -2.87 16.01 0.23
N CYS A 41 -3.34 14.79 0.50
CA CYS A 41 -2.75 13.93 1.52
C CYS A 41 -1.31 13.49 1.17
N ALA A 42 -1.07 13.07 -0.08
CA ALA A 42 0.28 12.67 -0.52
C ALA A 42 1.23 13.88 -0.52
N TYR A 43 0.75 15.03 -0.98
CA TYR A 43 1.52 16.27 -0.99
C TYR A 43 1.92 16.71 0.43
N PHE A 44 0.97 16.67 1.37
CA PHE A 44 1.25 17.01 2.76
C PHE A 44 2.16 15.99 3.46
N ALA A 45 1.97 14.69 3.24
CA ALA A 45 2.85 13.67 3.82
C ALA A 45 4.31 13.83 3.32
N LEU A 46 4.49 13.97 2.00
CA LEU A 46 5.81 14.12 1.41
C LEU A 46 6.44 15.48 1.76
N GLY A 47 5.66 16.56 1.67
CA GLY A 47 6.09 17.91 2.01
C GLY A 47 6.44 18.06 3.49
N GLY A 48 5.66 17.44 4.38
CA GLY A 48 5.93 17.39 5.82
C GLY A 48 7.23 16.64 6.13
N TRP A 49 7.49 15.53 5.42
CA TRP A 49 8.76 14.80 5.55
C TRP A 49 9.96 15.62 5.09
N PHE A 50 9.89 16.26 3.92
CA PHE A 50 10.95 17.14 3.43
C PHE A 50 11.17 18.34 4.36
N THR A 51 10.09 18.97 4.83
CA THR A 51 10.18 20.11 5.74
C THR A 51 10.85 19.70 7.05
N GLY A 52 10.42 18.59 7.64
CA GLY A 52 10.95 18.10 8.90
C GLY A 52 12.43 17.70 8.81
N THR A 53 12.78 16.86 7.84
CA THR A 53 14.18 16.43 7.62
C THR A 53 15.11 17.58 7.22
N THR A 54 14.58 18.68 6.68
CA THR A 54 15.40 19.84 6.32
C THR A 54 15.60 20.82 7.47
N PHE A 55 14.55 21.09 8.25
CA PHE A 55 14.56 22.25 9.15
C PHE A 55 14.21 21.96 10.61
N VAL A 56 13.67 20.78 10.96
CA VAL A 56 13.05 20.56 12.26
C VAL A 56 13.87 19.64 13.15
N THR A 57 14.15 20.12 14.35
CA THR A 57 14.87 19.39 15.39
C THR A 57 14.03 18.31 16.05
N SER A 58 14.69 17.31 16.63
CA SER A 58 14.10 16.34 17.56
C SER A 58 14.69 16.45 18.97
N TRP A 59 15.31 17.60 19.29
CA TRP A 59 15.92 17.86 20.60
C TRP A 59 14.93 17.75 21.76
N TYR A 60 13.73 18.30 21.61
CA TYR A 60 12.72 18.34 22.68
C TYR A 60 11.95 17.03 22.85
N THR A 61 12.00 16.13 21.87
CA THR A 61 11.31 14.84 21.89
C THR A 61 12.24 13.68 22.19
N HIS A 62 13.48 13.73 21.69
CA HIS A 62 14.44 12.62 21.73
C HIS A 62 15.84 13.03 22.19
N GLY A 63 16.13 14.33 22.35
CA GLY A 63 17.51 14.80 22.60
C GLY A 63 18.44 14.59 21.40
N LEU A 64 17.91 14.65 20.18
CA LEU A 64 18.64 14.37 18.94
C LEU A 64 18.59 15.56 17.97
N ALA A 65 19.71 15.83 17.30
CA ALA A 65 19.70 16.55 16.02
C ALA A 65 19.15 15.62 14.94
N SER A 66 18.27 16.13 14.06
CA SER A 66 17.57 15.29 13.08
C SER A 66 17.28 15.99 11.75
N SER A 67 17.86 17.16 11.51
CA SER A 67 17.66 17.91 10.28
C SER A 67 18.95 18.32 9.58
N TYR A 68 18.88 18.59 8.27
CA TYR A 68 19.99 19.16 7.51
C TYR A 68 20.47 20.48 8.11
N LEU A 69 19.55 21.30 8.63
CA LEU A 69 19.86 22.56 9.31
C LEU A 69 20.78 22.36 10.54
N GLU A 70 20.63 21.24 11.24
CA GLU A 70 21.44 20.88 12.41
C GLU A 70 22.73 20.11 12.05
N GLY A 71 22.96 19.85 10.76
CA GLY A 71 24.16 19.14 10.27
C GLY A 71 23.97 17.64 10.04
N CYS A 72 22.73 17.12 10.08
CA CYS A 72 22.48 15.76 9.62
C CYS A 72 22.70 15.64 8.10
N ASN A 73 22.91 14.40 7.64
CA ASN A 73 22.94 14.05 6.22
C ASN A 73 21.69 13.22 5.86
N PHE A 74 21.55 12.83 4.59
CA PHE A 74 20.38 12.09 4.11
C PHE A 74 20.10 10.79 4.91
N LEU A 75 21.17 10.13 5.39
CA LEU A 75 21.03 8.90 6.16
C LEU A 75 20.56 9.15 7.59
N THR A 76 20.85 10.32 8.16
CA THR A 76 20.67 10.60 9.59
C THR A 76 19.53 11.56 9.88
N ALA A 77 19.08 12.33 8.90
CA ALA A 77 17.91 13.20 9.04
C ALA A 77 16.62 12.36 9.21
N ALA A 78 15.72 12.83 10.07
CA ALA A 78 14.46 12.15 10.36
C ALA A 78 13.38 13.11 10.84
N VAL A 79 12.13 12.83 10.49
CA VAL A 79 10.98 13.37 11.23
C VAL A 79 10.70 12.42 12.40
N SER A 80 11.14 12.79 13.60
CA SER A 80 11.06 11.91 14.77
C SER A 80 9.70 11.94 15.45
N THR A 81 9.37 10.82 16.10
CA THR A 81 8.14 10.65 16.87
C THR A 81 8.01 11.66 18.01
N PRO A 82 6.79 12.01 18.45
CA PRO A 82 6.55 12.84 19.63
C PRO A 82 7.13 12.22 20.90
N ALA A 83 7.37 13.04 21.91
CA ALA A 83 7.83 12.57 23.23
C ALA A 83 6.82 11.58 23.85
N ASN A 84 7.31 10.62 24.65
CA ASN A 84 6.44 9.60 25.25
C ASN A 84 5.37 10.17 26.20
N SER A 85 5.61 11.37 26.77
CA SER A 85 4.62 12.07 27.60
C SER A 85 3.36 12.49 26.84
N LEU A 86 3.41 12.54 25.51
CA LEU A 86 2.28 12.87 24.64
C LEU A 86 1.44 11.64 24.26
N ALA A 87 1.85 10.45 24.71
CA ALA A 87 1.17 9.17 24.49
C ALA A 87 0.70 9.02 23.03
N HIS A 88 -0.60 8.86 22.81
CA HIS A 88 -1.22 8.70 21.49
C HIS A 88 -1.98 9.95 21.02
N SER A 89 -1.63 11.15 21.54
CA SER A 89 -2.25 12.38 21.08
C SER A 89 -2.17 12.50 19.56
N LEU A 90 -3.28 12.88 18.90
CA LEU A 90 -3.26 13.20 17.48
C LEU A 90 -2.33 14.37 17.15
N LEU A 91 -1.99 15.17 18.17
CA LEU A 91 -1.08 16.31 18.09
C LEU A 91 -1.50 17.21 16.92
N LEU A 92 -2.77 17.60 16.91
CA LEU A 92 -3.31 18.51 15.89
C LEU A 92 -2.71 19.90 16.13
N LEU A 93 -2.46 20.66 15.06
CA LEU A 93 -1.93 22.02 15.18
C LEU A 93 -2.83 22.92 16.04
N TRP A 94 -4.15 22.78 15.89
CA TRP A 94 -5.17 23.45 16.71
C TRP A 94 -5.54 22.68 17.98
N GLY A 95 -4.80 21.61 18.30
CA GLY A 95 -5.01 20.79 19.49
C GLY A 95 -4.54 21.50 20.77
N PRO A 96 -4.89 20.95 21.95
CA PRO A 96 -4.56 21.56 23.24
C PRO A 96 -3.06 21.63 23.55
N GLU A 97 -2.23 20.80 22.90
CA GLU A 97 -0.78 20.76 23.10
C GLU A 97 -0.07 21.91 22.39
N ALA A 98 -0.49 22.21 21.16
CA ALA A 98 0.13 23.23 20.31
C ALA A 98 -0.62 24.57 20.30
N GLN A 99 -1.92 24.57 20.52
CA GLN A 99 -2.77 25.76 20.63
C GLN A 99 -2.63 26.74 19.45
N GLY A 100 -2.39 26.21 18.25
CA GLY A 100 -2.18 26.99 17.03
C GLY A 100 -0.75 27.51 16.84
N ASP A 101 0.16 27.33 17.80
CA ASP A 101 1.57 27.70 17.64
C ASP A 101 2.31 26.64 16.81
N PHE A 102 2.55 26.97 15.54
CA PHE A 102 3.24 26.10 14.59
C PHE A 102 4.67 25.76 15.01
N THR A 103 5.40 26.70 15.62
CA THR A 103 6.79 26.46 16.04
C THR A 103 6.83 25.44 17.16
N ARG A 104 5.95 25.61 18.16
CA ARG A 104 5.80 24.65 19.27
C ARG A 104 5.33 23.30 18.76
N TRP A 105 4.37 23.28 17.85
CA TRP A 105 3.90 22.05 17.22
C TRP A 105 5.02 21.25 16.56
N CYS A 106 5.92 21.91 15.82
CA CYS A 106 7.11 21.27 15.26
C CYS A 106 8.04 20.72 16.35
N GLN A 107 8.30 21.51 17.41
CA GLN A 107 9.15 21.10 18.54
C GLN A 107 8.59 19.90 19.33
N LEU A 108 7.26 19.76 19.40
CA LEU A 108 6.58 18.66 20.07
C LEU A 108 6.52 17.36 19.22
N GLY A 109 7.02 17.38 17.99
CA GLY A 109 6.96 16.23 17.08
C GLY A 109 5.66 16.12 16.30
N GLY A 110 4.87 17.20 16.19
CA GLY A 110 3.59 17.21 15.48
C GLY A 110 3.70 16.87 13.99
N LEU A 111 4.86 17.14 13.36
CA LEU A 111 5.11 16.70 11.98
C LEU A 111 5.07 15.18 11.83
N TRP A 112 5.38 14.40 12.87
CA TRP A 112 5.30 12.94 12.78
C TRP A 112 3.86 12.46 12.62
N THR A 113 2.93 12.92 13.47
CA THR A 113 1.50 12.55 13.34
C THR A 113 0.92 13.12 12.06
N PHE A 114 1.33 14.32 11.65
CA PHE A 114 0.94 14.91 10.36
C PHE A 114 1.34 14.02 9.18
N VAL A 115 2.60 13.60 9.10
CA VAL A 115 3.10 12.73 8.02
C VAL A 115 2.44 11.35 8.09
N ALA A 116 2.31 10.77 9.28
CA ALA A 116 1.70 9.45 9.45
C ALA A 116 0.21 9.43 9.02
N LEU A 117 -0.58 10.40 9.47
CA LEU A 117 -2.02 10.48 9.19
C LEU A 117 -2.30 10.86 7.74
N HIS A 118 -1.65 11.90 7.21
CA HIS A 118 -1.79 12.24 5.78
C HIS A 118 -1.24 11.11 4.90
N GLY A 119 -0.16 10.43 5.31
CA GLY A 119 0.36 9.25 4.62
C GLY A 119 -0.67 8.12 4.57
N ALA A 120 -1.35 7.82 5.68
CA ALA A 120 -2.42 6.83 5.72
C ALA A 120 -3.55 7.15 4.74
N PHE A 121 -4.06 8.39 4.76
CA PHE A 121 -5.10 8.83 3.83
C PHE A 121 -4.63 8.87 2.37
N ALA A 122 -3.36 9.21 2.12
CA ALA A 122 -2.76 9.16 0.79
C ALA A 122 -2.74 7.73 0.24
N LEU A 123 -2.38 6.74 1.07
CA LEU A 123 -2.40 5.33 0.67
C LEU A 123 -3.83 4.85 0.35
N ILE A 124 -4.82 5.28 1.13
CA ILE A 124 -6.24 5.02 0.83
C ILE A 124 -6.62 5.66 -0.51
N GLY A 125 -6.30 6.93 -0.70
CA GLY A 125 -6.55 7.66 -1.95
C GLY A 125 -5.88 6.99 -3.16
N PHE A 126 -4.68 6.44 -2.99
CA PHE A 126 -3.96 5.74 -4.05
C PHE A 126 -4.61 4.40 -4.40
N MET A 127 -5.07 3.63 -3.41
CA MET A 127 -5.82 2.39 -3.67
C MET A 127 -7.16 2.67 -4.36
N LEU A 128 -7.89 3.71 -3.93
CA LEU A 128 -9.11 4.17 -4.59
C LEU A 128 -8.85 4.57 -6.05
N ARG A 129 -7.72 5.25 -6.30
CA ARG A 129 -7.31 5.62 -7.66
C ARG A 129 -7.06 4.40 -8.54
N GLN A 130 -6.43 3.35 -8.00
CA GLN A 130 -6.23 2.10 -8.75
C GLN A 130 -7.56 1.44 -9.12
N PHE A 131 -8.55 1.44 -8.21
CA PHE A 131 -9.91 0.97 -8.53
C PHE A 131 -10.61 1.84 -9.57
N GLU A 132 -10.54 3.17 -9.42
CA GLU A 132 -11.19 4.12 -10.32
C GLU A 132 -10.63 4.03 -11.75
N LEU A 133 -9.31 3.95 -11.88
CA LEU A 133 -8.65 3.76 -13.18
C LEU A 133 -8.99 2.39 -13.76
N ALA A 134 -8.88 1.31 -12.98
CA ALA A 134 -9.25 -0.03 -13.45
C ALA A 134 -10.70 -0.07 -13.96
N ARG A 135 -11.62 0.60 -13.27
CA ARG A 135 -13.01 0.71 -13.72
C ARG A 135 -13.14 1.53 -15.01
N SER A 136 -12.42 2.64 -15.11
CA SER A 136 -12.48 3.55 -16.27
C SER A 136 -11.93 2.89 -17.55
N VAL A 137 -10.88 2.09 -17.43
CA VAL A 137 -10.29 1.32 -18.55
C VAL A 137 -10.78 -0.14 -18.63
N GLN A 138 -11.81 -0.51 -17.86
CA GLN A 138 -12.44 -1.83 -17.87
C GLN A 138 -11.49 -3.02 -17.59
N LEU A 139 -10.48 -2.80 -16.74
CA LEU A 139 -9.57 -3.84 -16.26
C LEU A 139 -10.03 -4.43 -14.93
N ARG A 140 -9.61 -5.68 -14.65
CA ARG A 140 -9.81 -6.31 -13.34
C ARG A 140 -8.88 -5.63 -12.31
N PRO A 141 -9.35 -5.30 -11.09
CA PRO A 141 -8.62 -4.43 -10.17
C PRO A 141 -7.52 -5.14 -9.34
N TYR A 142 -6.76 -6.06 -9.93
CA TYR A 142 -5.73 -6.82 -9.22
C TYR A 142 -4.58 -5.95 -8.69
N ASN A 143 -4.28 -4.82 -9.35
CA ASN A 143 -3.29 -3.87 -8.86
C ASN A 143 -3.72 -3.23 -7.52
N ALA A 144 -5.01 -2.87 -7.40
CA ALA A 144 -5.56 -2.34 -6.16
C ALA A 144 -5.54 -3.40 -5.05
N ILE A 145 -5.89 -4.65 -5.37
CA ILE A 145 -5.81 -5.78 -4.44
C ILE A 145 -4.37 -5.99 -3.98
N ALA A 146 -3.38 -5.97 -4.88
CA ALA A 146 -1.98 -6.12 -4.51
C ALA A 146 -1.49 -4.98 -3.60
N PHE A 147 -1.99 -3.76 -3.80
CA PHE A 147 -1.64 -2.60 -3.01
C PHE A 147 -2.20 -2.64 -1.56
N SER A 148 -3.10 -3.57 -1.25
CA SER A 148 -3.51 -3.83 0.14
C SER A 148 -2.34 -4.25 1.03
N ALA A 149 -1.32 -4.90 0.49
CA ALA A 149 -0.16 -5.36 1.26
C ALA A 149 0.74 -4.20 1.76
N PRO A 150 1.10 -3.19 0.94
CA PRO A 150 1.71 -1.95 1.43
C PRO A 150 0.88 -1.22 2.50
N ILE A 151 -0.45 -1.12 2.31
CA ILE A 151 -1.35 -0.51 3.31
C ILE A 151 -1.29 -1.28 4.63
N ALA A 152 -1.37 -2.61 4.56
CA ALA A 152 -1.30 -3.49 5.70
C ALA A 152 -0.01 -3.28 6.51
N VAL A 153 1.14 -3.18 5.85
CA VAL A 153 2.44 -2.89 6.50
C VAL A 153 2.45 -1.48 7.11
N PHE A 154 2.00 -0.47 6.39
CA PHE A 154 2.00 0.91 6.90
C PHE A 154 1.11 1.03 8.14
N VAL A 155 -0.13 0.55 8.06
CA VAL A 155 -1.09 0.60 9.15
C VAL A 155 -0.60 -0.23 10.34
N SER A 156 -0.04 -1.43 10.12
CA SER A 156 0.46 -2.24 11.23
C SER A 156 1.63 -1.57 11.94
N VAL A 157 2.63 -1.10 11.19
CA VAL A 157 3.89 -0.61 11.77
C VAL A 157 3.79 0.83 12.31
N PHE A 158 3.10 1.73 11.60
CA PHE A 158 3.06 3.15 11.97
C PHE A 158 1.84 3.54 12.80
N LEU A 159 0.78 2.72 12.84
CA LEU A 159 -0.43 3.02 13.60
C LEU A 159 -0.69 1.96 14.67
N ILE A 160 -0.92 0.69 14.30
CA ILE A 160 -1.32 -0.35 15.25
C ILE A 160 -0.22 -0.64 16.27
N TYR A 161 1.04 -0.80 15.82
CA TYR A 161 2.15 -1.09 16.71
C TYR A 161 2.30 -0.05 17.83
N PRO A 162 2.47 1.26 17.54
CA PRO A 162 2.59 2.26 18.62
C PRO A 162 1.30 2.44 19.43
N LEU A 163 0.11 2.20 18.86
CA LEU A 163 -1.15 2.16 19.64
C LEU A 163 -1.16 1.02 20.67
N GLY A 164 -0.50 -0.10 20.37
CA GLY A 164 -0.27 -1.19 21.33
C GLY A 164 0.88 -0.93 22.31
N GLN A 165 1.69 0.10 22.09
CA GLN A 165 2.72 0.58 23.02
C GLN A 165 2.19 1.75 23.86
N SER A 166 3.03 2.33 24.72
CA SER A 166 2.64 3.46 25.58
C SER A 166 2.45 4.80 24.85
N GLY A 167 2.89 4.92 23.59
CA GLY A 167 2.70 6.14 22.81
C GLY A 167 3.34 6.09 21.43
N TRP A 168 3.12 7.15 20.64
CA TRP A 168 3.74 7.33 19.31
C TRP A 168 5.26 7.32 19.35
N PHE A 169 5.87 7.65 20.50
CA PHE A 169 7.32 7.64 20.70
C PHE A 169 7.99 6.36 20.20
N PHE A 170 7.33 5.21 20.39
CA PHE A 170 7.85 3.89 19.99
C PHE A 170 7.63 3.53 18.53
N ALA A 171 6.84 4.30 17.79
CA ALA A 171 6.70 4.11 16.36
C ALA A 171 8.04 4.35 15.63
N PRO A 172 8.20 3.85 14.39
CA PRO A 172 9.35 4.25 13.60
C PRO A 172 9.28 5.75 13.28
N SER A 173 10.39 6.44 13.49
CA SER A 173 10.60 7.79 13.00
C SER A 173 10.90 7.78 11.50
N PHE A 174 10.47 8.80 10.76
CA PHE A 174 10.62 8.84 9.29
C PHE A 174 12.03 9.31 8.88
N GLY A 175 13.01 8.41 8.94
CA GLY A 175 14.39 8.65 8.49
C GLY A 175 15.18 7.35 8.36
N VAL A 176 16.23 7.32 7.53
CA VAL A 176 16.93 6.08 7.17
C VAL A 176 17.56 5.40 8.39
N ALA A 177 18.43 6.10 9.12
CA ALA A 177 19.05 5.57 10.35
C ALA A 177 18.01 5.32 11.45
N ALA A 178 16.93 6.10 11.47
CA ALA A 178 15.87 5.93 12.45
C ALA A 178 15.09 4.62 12.24
N ILE A 179 14.88 4.21 10.98
CA ILE A 179 14.34 2.89 10.65
C ILE A 179 15.33 1.77 11.03
N PHE A 180 16.64 1.95 10.82
CA PHE A 180 17.63 0.96 11.29
C PHE A 180 17.59 0.80 12.81
N ARG A 181 17.49 1.91 13.55
CA ARG A 181 17.30 1.90 15.01
C ARG A 181 16.03 1.15 15.40
N PHE A 182 14.93 1.31 14.66
CA PHE A 182 13.68 0.57 14.89
C PHE A 182 13.86 -0.94 14.68
N ILE A 183 14.56 -1.37 13.63
CA ILE A 183 14.84 -2.80 13.36
C ILE A 183 15.66 -3.42 14.51
N LEU A 184 16.70 -2.72 14.97
CA LEU A 184 17.54 -3.19 16.09
C LEU A 184 16.76 -3.21 17.40
N PHE A 185 15.89 -2.23 17.64
CA PHE A 185 14.97 -2.23 18.77
C PHE A 185 14.03 -3.45 18.71
N PHE A 186 13.45 -3.74 17.54
CA PHE A 186 12.61 -4.93 17.36
C PHE A 186 13.35 -6.23 17.61
N GLN A 187 14.59 -6.35 17.15
CA GLN A 187 15.38 -7.53 17.47
C GLN A 187 15.69 -7.63 18.96
N GLY A 188 16.14 -6.54 19.59
CA GLY A 188 16.56 -6.54 21.00
C GLY A 188 15.42 -6.76 21.98
N PHE A 189 14.23 -6.23 21.70
CA PHE A 189 13.09 -6.26 22.62
C PHE A 189 12.02 -7.30 22.25
N HIS A 190 11.92 -7.71 20.99
CA HIS A 190 10.88 -8.64 20.51
C HIS A 190 11.43 -9.93 19.90
N ASN A 191 12.75 -10.11 19.87
CA ASN A 191 13.42 -11.24 19.20
C ASN A 191 12.86 -11.51 17.79
N TRP A 192 12.70 -10.43 17.03
CA TRP A 192 11.84 -10.37 15.85
C TRP A 192 12.15 -11.41 14.77
N THR A 193 13.42 -11.77 14.62
CA THR A 193 13.87 -12.78 13.65
C THR A 193 13.34 -14.19 13.94
N LEU A 194 12.98 -14.50 15.18
CA LEU A 194 12.41 -15.80 15.56
C LEU A 194 10.91 -15.91 15.30
N ASN A 195 10.24 -14.80 14.95
CA ASN A 195 8.81 -14.80 14.70
C ASN A 195 8.48 -15.47 13.34
N PRO A 196 7.61 -16.51 13.29
CA PRO A 196 7.30 -17.21 12.05
C PRO A 196 6.56 -16.32 11.03
N PHE A 197 5.80 -15.31 11.49
CA PHE A 197 5.17 -14.34 10.58
C PHE A 197 6.19 -13.40 9.95
N HIS A 198 7.26 -13.03 10.68
CA HIS A 198 8.41 -12.34 10.09
C HIS A 198 9.10 -13.21 9.04
N MET A 199 9.34 -14.49 9.36
CA MET A 199 9.95 -15.43 8.41
C MET A 199 9.11 -15.61 7.15
N MET A 200 7.78 -15.68 7.26
CA MET A 200 6.88 -15.68 6.10
C MET A 200 6.97 -14.38 5.29
N GLY A 201 7.08 -13.23 5.95
CA GLY A 201 7.34 -11.95 5.30
C GLY A 201 8.66 -11.94 4.52
N VAL A 202 9.75 -12.43 5.14
CA VAL A 202 11.06 -12.59 4.49
C VAL A 202 10.95 -13.52 3.28
N ALA A 203 10.29 -14.68 3.42
CA ALA A 203 10.08 -15.62 2.34
C ALA A 203 9.28 -15.00 1.18
N GLY A 204 8.26 -14.20 1.45
CA GLY A 204 7.48 -13.52 0.42
C GLY A 204 8.25 -12.41 -0.29
N VAL A 205 9.06 -11.60 0.43
CA VAL A 205 9.86 -10.53 -0.19
C VAL A 205 11.02 -11.10 -0.99
N LEU A 206 11.80 -12.04 -0.42
CA LEU A 206 12.89 -12.69 -1.14
C LEU A 206 12.36 -13.57 -2.29
N GLY A 207 11.23 -14.25 -2.08
CA GLY A 207 10.53 -15.01 -3.10
C GLY A 207 10.03 -14.12 -4.25
N ALA A 208 9.53 -12.92 -3.95
CA ALA A 208 9.13 -11.96 -4.98
C ALA A 208 10.32 -11.43 -5.78
N ALA A 209 11.45 -11.11 -5.11
CA ALA A 209 12.68 -10.72 -5.79
C ALA A 209 13.21 -11.85 -6.69
N LEU A 210 13.18 -13.10 -6.20
CA LEU A 210 13.51 -14.29 -6.98
C LEU A 210 12.60 -14.44 -8.19
N LEU A 211 11.27 -14.38 -8.00
CA LEU A 211 10.28 -14.52 -9.06
C LEU A 211 10.40 -13.40 -10.11
N CYS A 212 10.69 -12.17 -9.69
CA CYS A 212 10.92 -11.05 -10.59
C CYS A 212 12.15 -11.28 -11.45
N ALA A 213 13.28 -11.65 -10.84
CA ALA A 213 14.53 -11.91 -11.55
C ALA A 213 14.42 -13.13 -12.49
N ILE A 214 13.92 -14.26 -12.00
CA ILE A 214 13.82 -15.50 -12.77
C ILE A 214 12.83 -15.36 -13.92
N HIS A 215 11.69 -14.67 -13.72
CA HIS A 215 10.72 -14.45 -14.79
C HIS A 215 11.29 -13.53 -15.87
N GLY A 216 11.84 -12.37 -15.48
CA GLY A 216 12.45 -11.43 -16.42
C GLY A 216 13.57 -12.09 -17.24
N ALA A 217 14.50 -12.78 -16.56
CA ALA A 217 15.58 -13.48 -17.23
C ALA A 217 15.09 -14.60 -18.16
N THR A 218 14.05 -15.35 -17.76
CA THR A 218 13.50 -16.43 -18.60
C THR A 218 12.86 -15.86 -19.87
N VAL A 219 12.08 -14.78 -19.75
CA VAL A 219 11.45 -14.14 -20.92
C VAL A 219 12.53 -13.66 -21.89
N GLU A 220 13.52 -12.91 -21.42
CA GLU A 220 14.61 -12.38 -22.26
C GLU A 220 15.45 -13.48 -22.93
N ASN A 221 15.61 -14.65 -22.30
CA ASN A 221 16.39 -15.77 -22.86
C ASN A 221 15.54 -16.79 -23.63
N THR A 222 14.25 -16.53 -23.82
CA THR A 222 13.37 -17.37 -24.64
C THR A 222 12.57 -16.56 -25.67
N LEU A 223 13.04 -15.34 -25.97
CA LEU A 223 12.50 -14.50 -27.03
C LEU A 223 12.53 -15.22 -28.38
N PHE A 224 11.52 -14.96 -29.20
CA PHE A 224 11.59 -15.28 -30.62
C PHE A 224 12.50 -14.28 -31.34
N GLU A 225 13.10 -14.71 -32.45
CA GLU A 225 13.84 -13.83 -33.34
C GLU A 225 12.87 -13.09 -34.26
N ASP A 226 12.30 -11.99 -33.77
CA ASP A 226 11.28 -11.19 -34.46
C ASP A 226 11.86 -9.98 -35.22
N GLY A 227 13.19 -9.90 -35.35
CA GLY A 227 13.88 -8.86 -36.14
C GLY A 227 15.40 -9.06 -36.24
N ASP A 228 16.04 -8.39 -37.20
CA ASP A 228 17.46 -8.63 -37.57
C ASP A 228 18.49 -7.94 -36.65
N GLY A 229 18.03 -7.19 -35.67
CA GLY A 229 18.89 -6.40 -34.79
C GLY A 229 19.48 -7.24 -33.66
N ALA A 230 20.80 -7.13 -33.43
CA ALA A 230 21.44 -7.73 -32.24
C ALA A 230 20.89 -7.19 -30.91
N ASN A 231 20.30 -5.98 -30.92
CA ASN A 231 19.48 -5.48 -29.82
C ASN A 231 18.00 -5.79 -30.10
N THR A 232 17.45 -6.69 -29.29
CA THR A 232 16.14 -7.31 -29.49
C THR A 232 14.96 -6.44 -29.06
N PHE A 233 15.16 -5.33 -28.32
CA PHE A 233 14.04 -4.50 -27.82
C PHE A 233 13.18 -3.88 -28.93
N ARG A 234 13.75 -3.65 -30.12
CA ARG A 234 13.01 -3.08 -31.27
C ARG A 234 12.14 -4.11 -31.99
N ALA A 235 12.33 -5.39 -31.71
CA ALA A 235 11.58 -6.49 -32.32
C ALA A 235 10.24 -6.76 -31.60
N PHE A 236 9.80 -5.86 -30.72
CA PHE A 236 8.52 -5.95 -30.03
C PHE A 236 7.58 -4.82 -30.45
N ASN A 237 6.32 -5.16 -30.73
CA ASN A 237 5.25 -4.21 -30.99
C ASN A 237 4.15 -4.34 -29.92
N PRO A 238 3.77 -3.27 -29.20
CA PRO A 238 2.71 -3.30 -28.19
C PRO A 238 1.35 -3.82 -28.66
N THR A 239 1.05 -3.80 -29.96
CA THR A 239 -0.22 -4.28 -30.52
C THR A 239 -0.12 -5.64 -31.22
N GLN A 240 1.01 -6.35 -31.13
CA GLN A 240 1.14 -7.68 -31.72
C GLN A 240 0.26 -8.71 -30.99
N ALA A 241 -0.25 -9.71 -31.72
CA ALA A 241 -1.10 -10.75 -31.16
C ALA A 241 -0.28 -11.92 -30.59
N GLU A 242 0.90 -12.15 -31.16
CA GLU A 242 1.81 -13.23 -30.86
C GLU A 242 2.54 -13.00 -29.54
N GLU A 243 2.77 -14.08 -28.80
CA GLU A 243 3.66 -14.02 -27.65
C GLU A 243 5.11 -13.78 -28.09
N THR A 244 5.79 -12.81 -27.49
CA THR A 244 7.18 -12.45 -27.85
C THR A 244 8.23 -13.48 -27.40
N TYR A 245 7.85 -14.47 -26.59
CA TYR A 245 8.74 -15.49 -26.05
C TYR A 245 8.07 -16.87 -26.02
N SER A 246 8.87 -17.92 -26.19
CA SER A 246 8.41 -19.31 -26.23
C SER A 246 8.18 -19.90 -24.84
N MET A 247 6.90 -20.03 -24.46
CA MET A 247 6.54 -20.68 -23.19
C MET A 247 6.94 -22.17 -23.14
N VAL A 248 6.93 -22.85 -24.29
CA VAL A 248 7.28 -24.27 -24.39
C VAL A 248 8.77 -24.48 -24.12
N THR A 249 9.63 -23.64 -24.72
CA THR A 249 11.08 -23.68 -24.48
C THR A 249 11.39 -23.35 -23.03
N ALA A 250 10.79 -22.30 -22.48
CA ALA A 250 10.93 -21.94 -21.07
C ALA A 250 10.50 -23.08 -20.12
N ASN A 251 9.35 -23.69 -20.40
CA ASN A 251 8.82 -24.80 -19.62
C ASN A 251 9.77 -26.01 -19.65
N ARG A 252 10.26 -26.40 -20.83
CA ARG A 252 11.21 -27.50 -20.98
C ARG A 252 12.50 -27.22 -20.23
N PHE A 253 13.07 -26.03 -20.38
CA PHE A 253 14.28 -25.61 -19.69
C PHE A 253 14.14 -25.78 -18.17
N TRP A 254 13.12 -25.17 -17.57
CA TRP A 254 12.91 -25.25 -16.12
C TRP A 254 12.55 -26.65 -15.63
N SER A 255 11.80 -27.43 -16.43
CA SER A 255 11.50 -28.83 -16.09
C SER A 255 12.75 -29.69 -16.03
N GLN A 256 13.73 -29.44 -16.91
CA GLN A 256 14.99 -30.16 -16.92
C GLN A 256 15.97 -29.67 -15.83
N ILE A 257 16.01 -28.36 -15.58
CA ILE A 257 16.97 -27.75 -14.63
C ILE A 257 16.50 -27.85 -13.18
N PHE A 258 15.21 -27.59 -12.91
CA PHE A 258 14.66 -27.47 -11.56
C PHE A 258 13.60 -28.55 -11.25
N GLY A 259 13.33 -29.47 -12.19
CA GLY A 259 12.38 -30.57 -12.02
C GLY A 259 10.90 -30.18 -12.14
N VAL A 260 10.58 -28.88 -12.03
CA VAL A 260 9.24 -28.32 -12.16
C VAL A 260 9.27 -27.02 -12.96
N ALA A 261 8.18 -26.74 -13.69
CA ALA A 261 8.04 -25.51 -14.43
C ALA A 261 6.58 -25.06 -14.51
N PHE A 262 6.38 -23.74 -14.62
CA PHE A 262 5.08 -23.21 -15.00
C PHE A 262 4.74 -23.64 -16.43
N SER A 263 3.49 -24.05 -16.66
CA SER A 263 2.93 -24.34 -18.00
C SER A 263 1.78 -23.41 -18.36
N ASN A 264 1.28 -22.64 -17.40
CA ASN A 264 0.16 -21.71 -17.58
C ASN A 264 0.60 -20.28 -17.23
N LYS A 265 0.60 -19.38 -18.22
CA LYS A 265 1.00 -17.98 -18.04
C LYS A 265 0.12 -17.23 -17.03
N ARG A 266 -1.19 -17.49 -17.01
CA ARG A 266 -2.11 -16.82 -16.06
C ARG A 266 -1.81 -17.22 -14.62
N TRP A 267 -1.56 -18.51 -14.37
CA TRP A 267 -1.15 -18.99 -13.05
C TRP A 267 0.19 -18.39 -12.63
N LEU A 268 1.18 -18.35 -13.53
CA LEU A 268 2.48 -17.72 -13.27
C LEU A 268 2.31 -16.29 -12.77
N HIS A 269 1.58 -15.44 -13.51
CA HIS A 269 1.42 -14.03 -13.14
C HIS A 269 0.57 -13.83 -11.88
N PHE A 270 -0.43 -14.68 -11.67
CA PHE A 270 -1.17 -14.67 -10.39
C PHE A 270 -0.26 -15.04 -9.23
N PHE A 271 0.62 -16.04 -9.39
CA PHE A 271 1.58 -16.46 -8.37
C PHE A 271 2.59 -15.35 -8.05
N MET A 272 3.05 -14.61 -9.07
CA MET A 272 3.90 -13.42 -8.88
C MET A 272 3.22 -12.30 -8.08
N LEU A 273 1.89 -12.17 -8.16
CA LEU A 273 1.12 -11.29 -7.27
C LEU A 273 0.99 -11.90 -5.87
N PHE A 274 0.62 -13.18 -5.79
CA PHE A 274 0.27 -13.86 -4.55
C PHE A 274 1.43 -13.91 -3.54
N VAL A 275 2.64 -14.24 -3.98
CA VAL A 275 3.82 -14.42 -3.10
C VAL A 275 4.16 -13.14 -2.31
N PRO A 276 4.44 -11.98 -2.94
CA PRO A 276 4.72 -10.75 -2.20
C PRO A 276 3.53 -10.26 -1.37
N VAL A 277 2.31 -10.35 -1.91
CA VAL A 277 1.11 -9.87 -1.21
C VAL A 277 0.85 -10.67 0.06
N THR A 278 0.98 -11.99 0.01
CA THR A 278 0.79 -12.87 1.17
C THR A 278 1.93 -12.70 2.18
N GLY A 279 3.18 -12.59 1.70
CA GLY A 279 4.33 -12.35 2.58
C GLY A 279 4.22 -11.05 3.36
N LEU A 280 3.99 -9.93 2.66
CA LEU A 280 3.79 -8.64 3.31
C LEU A 280 2.49 -8.62 4.14
N GLY A 281 1.42 -9.27 3.69
CA GLY A 281 0.18 -9.42 4.44
C GLY A 281 0.34 -10.16 5.78
N ALA A 282 1.34 -11.03 5.92
CA ALA A 282 1.68 -11.67 7.19
C ALA A 282 2.06 -10.65 8.28
N PHE A 283 2.49 -9.43 7.93
CA PHE A 283 2.72 -8.33 8.89
C PHE A 283 1.46 -7.87 9.64
N LEU A 284 0.25 -8.18 9.17
CA LEU A 284 -0.96 -7.98 9.98
C LEU A 284 -1.08 -9.02 11.11
N LEU A 285 -0.58 -10.24 10.88
CA LEU A 285 -0.62 -11.36 11.82
C LEU A 285 0.52 -11.31 12.83
N VAL A 286 1.65 -10.70 12.44
CA VAL A 286 2.78 -10.32 13.31
C VAL A 286 2.32 -9.66 14.60
N LEU A 287 1.37 -8.70 14.55
CA LEU A 287 0.91 -7.99 15.75
C LEU A 287 -0.10 -8.77 16.58
N LYS A 288 -0.83 -9.73 15.97
CA LYS A 288 -1.62 -10.70 16.75
C LYS A 288 -0.72 -11.52 17.67
N ALA A 289 0.46 -11.90 17.19
CA ALA A 289 1.43 -12.65 17.98
C ALA A 289 2.14 -11.80 19.04
N VAL A 290 2.40 -10.50 18.78
CA VAL A 290 3.11 -9.61 19.72
C VAL A 290 2.20 -9.03 20.81
N TYR A 291 0.89 -8.90 20.58
CA TYR A 291 -0.01 -8.20 21.51
C TYR A 291 -1.17 -9.03 22.08
N PHE A 292 -1.70 -10.02 21.34
CA PHE A 292 -2.95 -10.71 21.72
C PHE A 292 -2.74 -12.07 22.39
N GLY A 293 -1.54 -12.37 22.92
CA GLY A 293 -1.28 -13.59 23.70
C GLY A 293 -1.75 -14.87 22.99
N GLY A 294 -1.35 -15.07 21.72
CA GLY A 294 -1.92 -16.14 20.89
C GLY A 294 -0.97 -16.70 19.85
N ILE A 295 -0.43 -17.89 20.18
CA ILE A 295 0.55 -18.74 19.49
C ILE A 295 1.99 -18.19 19.62
N TYR A 296 2.60 -18.54 20.76
CA TYR A 296 3.98 -18.24 21.24
C TYR A 296 4.21 -16.91 21.96
N ASP A 297 3.47 -16.69 23.05
CA ASP A 297 3.84 -15.69 24.08
C ASP A 297 4.22 -16.39 25.39
N THR A 298 5.45 -16.89 25.47
CA THR A 298 6.05 -17.38 26.72
C THR A 298 7.37 -16.68 27.05
N TRP A 299 7.73 -15.59 26.35
CA TRP A 299 9.08 -15.02 26.43
C TRP A 299 9.17 -13.49 26.47
N ALA A 300 8.07 -12.75 26.68
CA ALA A 300 8.18 -11.33 27.01
C ALA A 300 8.71 -11.15 28.45
N PRO A 301 9.88 -10.52 28.67
CA PRO A 301 10.35 -10.21 30.02
C PRO A 301 9.51 -9.06 30.56
N GLY A 302 8.62 -9.36 31.51
CA GLY A 302 7.87 -8.35 32.25
C GLY A 302 6.38 -8.59 32.43
N GLY A 303 5.89 -9.84 32.33
CA GLY A 303 4.52 -10.28 32.65
C GLY A 303 3.58 -9.16 33.13
N GLY A 304 2.75 -8.64 32.23
CA GLY A 304 1.92 -7.48 32.49
C GLY A 304 0.57 -7.58 31.78
N ASP A 305 -0.44 -7.78 32.61
CA ASP A 305 -1.89 -7.52 32.50
C ASP A 305 -2.60 -7.42 31.14
N VAL A 306 -3.73 -8.15 31.09
CA VAL A 306 -4.74 -8.18 30.03
C VAL A 306 -5.49 -6.85 29.97
N LEU A 307 -5.24 -6.04 28.94
CA LEU A 307 -6.12 -4.92 28.59
C LEU A 307 -7.14 -5.39 27.53
N TYR A 308 -8.42 -5.45 27.90
CA TYR A 308 -9.50 -5.67 26.95
C TYR A 308 -9.66 -4.43 26.06
N LEU A 309 -9.41 -4.55 24.75
CA LEU A 309 -9.75 -3.52 23.77
C LEU A 309 -10.76 -4.03 22.72
N SER A 310 -11.65 -3.11 22.33
CA SER A 310 -12.94 -3.36 21.68
C SER A 310 -12.91 -3.98 20.26
N LEU A 311 -14.05 -4.55 19.88
CA LEU A 311 -14.44 -5.13 18.58
C LEU A 311 -14.00 -4.36 17.32
N VAL A 312 -13.70 -3.07 17.45
CA VAL A 312 -13.32 -2.15 16.36
C VAL A 312 -11.96 -2.50 15.74
N LEU A 313 -10.98 -2.93 16.53
CA LEU A 313 -9.65 -3.29 16.00
C LEU A 313 -9.70 -4.61 15.19
N SER A 314 -10.53 -5.55 15.64
CA SER A 314 -10.82 -6.79 14.90
C SER A 314 -11.47 -6.50 13.56
N LEU A 315 -12.37 -5.52 13.48
CA LEU A 315 -12.99 -5.10 12.22
C LEU A 315 -12.00 -4.46 11.25
N VAL A 316 -11.00 -3.70 11.70
CA VAL A 316 -9.96 -3.12 10.82
C VAL A 316 -9.03 -4.21 10.26
N VAL A 317 -8.58 -5.14 11.10
CA VAL A 317 -7.72 -6.26 10.68
C VAL A 317 -8.47 -7.25 9.79
N LEU A 318 -9.73 -7.56 10.12
CA LEU A 318 -10.60 -8.33 9.22
C LEU A 318 -10.85 -7.56 7.93
N SER A 319 -11.14 -6.26 7.96
CA SER A 319 -11.41 -5.48 6.75
C SER A 319 -10.21 -5.42 5.79
N GLY A 320 -8.97 -5.36 6.28
CA GLY A 320 -7.76 -5.38 5.43
C GLY A 320 -7.52 -6.71 4.70
N LEU A 321 -7.90 -7.84 5.30
CA LEU A 321 -7.76 -9.20 4.74
C LEU A 321 -9.01 -9.66 3.96
N ILE A 322 -10.19 -9.24 4.42
CA ILE A 322 -11.49 -9.71 3.92
C ILE A 322 -12.05 -8.77 2.86
N ILE A 323 -11.79 -7.45 2.87
CA ILE A 323 -12.25 -6.58 1.77
C ILE A 323 -11.66 -7.01 0.43
N PRO A 324 -10.37 -7.37 0.30
CA PRO A 324 -9.82 -7.90 -0.95
C PRO A 324 -10.45 -9.25 -1.33
N LEU A 325 -10.68 -10.15 -0.37
CA LEU A 325 -11.30 -11.46 -0.64
C LEU A 325 -12.80 -11.35 -1.00
N ILE A 326 -13.54 -10.45 -0.35
CA ILE A 326 -14.95 -10.16 -0.62
C ILE A 326 -15.09 -9.42 -1.95
N LEU A 327 -14.17 -8.51 -2.30
CA LEU A 327 -14.15 -7.88 -3.63
C LEU A 327 -13.91 -8.90 -4.74
N VAL A 328 -13.11 -9.95 -4.50
CA VAL A 328 -13.01 -11.09 -5.44
C VAL A 328 -14.36 -11.79 -5.60
N SER A 329 -15.14 -11.98 -4.53
CA SER A 329 -16.51 -12.52 -4.62
C SER A 329 -17.51 -11.60 -5.32
N PHE A 330 -17.31 -10.27 -5.30
CA PHE A 330 -18.16 -9.31 -6.03
C PHE A 330 -17.75 -9.08 -7.49
N THR A 331 -16.57 -9.53 -7.92
CA THR A 331 -16.17 -9.49 -9.33
C THR A 331 -16.82 -10.58 -10.21
N ASP A 332 -17.55 -11.52 -9.61
CA ASP A 332 -18.32 -12.56 -10.31
C ASP A 332 -19.85 -12.31 -10.37
N LEU A 333 -20.31 -11.07 -10.16
CA LEU A 333 -21.70 -10.72 -10.48
C LEU A 333 -21.83 -10.34 -11.98
N PRO A 334 -22.62 -11.07 -12.79
CA PRO A 334 -22.87 -10.76 -14.19
C PRO A 334 -23.85 -9.57 -14.30
N GLY A 335 -23.40 -8.38 -13.92
CA GLY A 335 -24.16 -7.12 -13.97
C GLY A 335 -24.41 -6.56 -15.37
N GLN A 336 -24.17 -7.33 -16.44
CA GLN A 336 -24.45 -6.93 -17.82
C GLN A 336 -25.53 -7.78 -18.52
N LYS A 337 -26.08 -8.82 -17.89
CA LYS A 337 -27.18 -9.62 -18.50
C LYS A 337 -28.59 -9.24 -18.05
N LEU A 338 -28.76 -8.42 -17.02
CA LEU A 338 -30.08 -8.08 -16.46
C LEU A 338 -30.79 -6.88 -17.09
N LEU A 339 -30.16 -6.16 -18.03
CA LEU A 339 -30.75 -4.98 -18.70
C LEU A 339 -31.10 -5.21 -20.19
N LYS A 340 -30.96 -6.43 -20.73
CA LYS A 340 -31.27 -6.73 -22.14
C LYS A 340 -32.39 -7.77 -22.38
N LEU A 341 -33.10 -8.22 -21.34
CA LEU A 341 -34.10 -9.29 -21.47
C LEU A 341 -35.55 -8.90 -21.12
N LYS A 342 -35.89 -7.61 -21.06
CA LYS A 342 -37.28 -7.17 -20.77
C LYS A 342 -38.13 -6.75 -21.97
N HIS A 343 -37.67 -6.88 -23.21
CA HIS A 343 -38.50 -6.59 -24.39
C HIS A 343 -38.25 -7.56 -25.53
N LEU A 344 -38.93 -8.72 -25.49
CA LEU A 344 -39.36 -9.42 -26.70
C LEU A 344 -40.80 -9.93 -26.46
N PRO A 345 -41.74 -9.66 -27.39
CA PRO A 345 -43.13 -10.09 -27.29
C PRO A 345 -43.32 -11.53 -27.77
N PHE A 346 -44.48 -12.08 -27.38
CA PHE A 346 -45.05 -13.42 -27.61
C PHE A 346 -44.80 -14.44 -26.50
#